data_AF-A0A944S6H2-F1
#
_entry.id   AF-A0A944S6H2-F1
#
_cell.length_a   1.000
_cell.length_b   1.000
_cell.length_c   1.000
_cell.angle_alpha   90.00
_cell.angle_beta   90.00
_cell.angle_gamma   90.00
#
_symmetry.space_group_name_H-M   'P 1'
#
loop_
_entity.id
_entity.type
_entity.pdbx_description
1 polymer ?
#
loop_
_entity_poly.entity_id
_entity_poly.type
_entity_poly.pdbx_seq_one_letter_code
_entity_poly.pdbx_strand_id
1 'polypeptide(L)' 'MSEPDISRFNGIERSAVLLMALGEDNAAEILKNMEPREVQNIGAAMTSLKDITTEELRGVLGVFLQETHSI' A
#
# COMPACT_ATOMS: atom_id res chain seq x y z
N MET A 1 6.86 -19.06 11.79
CA MET A 1 6.09 -17.80 11.61
C MET A 1 5.33 -17.98 10.32
N SER A 2 4.00 -17.90 10.36
CA SER A 2 3.19 -17.97 9.13
C SER A 2 3.40 -16.69 8.34
N GLU A 3 3.49 -16.77 7.02
CA GLU A 3 3.54 -15.56 6.18
C GLU A 3 2.22 -14.78 6.33
N PRO A 4 2.26 -13.44 6.41
CA PRO A 4 1.05 -12.64 6.50
C PRO A 4 0.16 -12.90 5.28
N ASP A 5 -1.10 -13.24 5.50
CA ASP A 5 -2.07 -13.40 4.41
C ASP A 5 -2.47 -12.02 3.85
N ILE A 6 -1.83 -11.66 2.74
CA ILE A 6 -2.10 -10.44 1.99
C ILE A 6 -3.09 -10.65 0.84
N SER A 7 -3.63 -11.87 0.67
CA SER A 7 -4.55 -12.19 -0.45
C SER A 7 -5.84 -11.40 -0.41
N ARG A 8 -6.21 -10.87 0.76
CA ARG A 8 -7.34 -9.95 0.94
C ARG A 8 -7.12 -8.56 0.33
N PHE A 9 -5.88 -8.17 0.02
CA PHE A 9 -5.57 -6.84 -0.50
C PHE A 9 -5.42 -6.88 -2.03
N ASN A 10 -6.30 -6.16 -2.72
CA ASN A 10 -6.16 -5.93 -4.15
C ASN A 10 -4.99 -4.96 -4.45
N GLY A 11 -4.69 -4.74 -5.73
CA GLY A 11 -3.55 -3.89 -6.12
C GLY A 11 -3.63 -2.44 -5.60
N ILE A 12 -4.84 -1.86 -5.54
CA ILE A 12 -5.05 -0.49 -5.04
C ILE A 12 -4.85 -0.46 -3.53
N GLU A 13 -5.38 -1.46 -2.80
CA GLU A 13 -5.21 -1.57 -1.36
C GLU A 13 -3.74 -1.78 -0.99
N ARG A 14 -3.01 -2.61 -1.74
CA ARG A 14 -1.55 -2.78 -1.54
C ARG A 14 -0.78 -1.48 -1.75
N SER A 15 -1.11 -0.71 -2.79
CA SER A 15 -0.53 0.61 -3.02
C SER A 15 -0.87 1.60 -1.91
N ALA A 16 -2.11 1.59 -1.39
CA ALA A 16 -2.52 2.43 -0.27
C ALA A 16 -1.73 2.08 1.00
N VAL A 17 -1.56 0.80 1.32
CA VAL A 17 -0.74 0.33 2.45
C VAL A 17 0.72 0.78 2.31
N LEU A 18 1.30 0.68 1.11
CA LEU A 18 2.66 1.14 0.84
C LEU A 18 2.80 2.65 1.07
N LEU A 19 1.87 3.44 0.55
CA LEU A 19 1.87 4.89 0.72
C LEU A 19 1.70 5.29 2.19
N MET A 20 0.86 4.58 2.95
CA MET A 20 0.74 4.77 4.41
C MET A 20 2.05 4.46 5.14
N ALA A 21 2.83 3.47 4.69
CA ALA A 21 4.14 3.14 5.26
C ALA A 21 5.23 4.18 4.95
N LEU A 22 5.15 4.83 3.78
CA LEU A 22 6.10 5.86 3.33
C LEU A 22 5.93 7.18 4.08
N GLY A 23 4.77 7.41 4.71
CA GLY A 23 4.43 8.65 5.41
C GLY A 23 3.90 9.73 4.46
N GLU A 24 3.32 10.76 5.06
CA GLU A 24 2.54 11.81 4.37
C GLU A 24 3.34 12.54 3.28
N ASP A 25 4.55 13.00 3.61
CA ASP A 25 5.40 13.77 2.68
C ASP A 25 5.77 12.98 1.43
N ASN A 26 6.23 11.73 1.61
CA ASN A 26 6.63 10.87 0.50
C ASN A 26 5.43 10.41 -0.32
N ALA A 27 4.31 10.11 0.34
CA ALA A 27 3.07 9.75 -0.35
C ALA A 27 2.57 10.92 -1.21
N ALA A 28 2.64 12.16 -0.70
CA ALA A 28 2.22 13.35 -1.44
C ALA A 28 3.02 13.54 -2.74
N GLU A 29 4.34 13.30 -2.73
CA GLU A 29 5.16 13.36 -3.96
C GLU A 29 4.76 12.30 -4.99
N ILE A 30 4.40 11.09 -4.55
CA ILE A 30 3.93 10.03 -5.45
C ILE A 30 2.56 10.38 -6.03
N LEU A 31 1.62 10.84 -5.18
CA LEU A 31 0.26 11.19 -5.60
C LEU A 31 0.21 12.33 -6.63
N LYS A 32 1.18 13.25 -6.61
CA LYS A 32 1.30 14.33 -7.62
C LYS A 32 1.51 13.81 -9.05
N ASN A 33 2.02 12.60 -9.21
CA ASN A 33 2.29 11.98 -10.52
C ASN A 33 1.13 11.10 -11.03
N MET A 34 0.03 11.03 -10.29
CA MET A 34 -1.13 10.19 -10.62
C MET A 34 -2.26 11.02 -11.23
N GLU A 35 -3.10 10.36 -12.03
CA GLU A 35 -4.32 10.98 -12.54
C GLU A 35 -5.33 11.19 -11.40
N PRO A 36 -6.22 12.20 -11.46
CA PRO A 36 -7.18 12.50 -10.38
C PRO A 36 -8.03 11.30 -9.95
N ARG A 37 -8.36 10.41 -10.91
CA ARG A 37 -9.14 9.19 -10.65
C ARG A 37 -8.35 8.17 -9.81
N GLU A 38 -7.06 8.05 -10.05
CA GLU A 38 -6.18 7.13 -9.33
C GLU A 38 -5.96 7.61 -7.89
N VAL A 39 -5.72 8.92 -7.72
CA VAL A 39 -5.64 9.56 -6.40
C VAL A 39 -6.91 9.31 -5.59
N GLN A 40 -8.09 9.44 -6.22
CA GLN A 40 -9.37 9.22 -5.55
C GLN A 40 -9.55 7.75 -5.11
N ASN A 41 -9.17 6.80 -5.96
CA ASN A 41 -9.23 5.38 -5.63
C ASN A 41 -8.30 5.02 -4.47
N ILE A 42 -7.06 5.52 -4.51
CA ILE A 42 -6.07 5.31 -3.44
C ILE A 42 -6.54 5.95 -2.13
N GLY A 43 -7.03 7.20 -2.17
CA GLY A 43 -7.53 7.89 -0.97
C GLY A 43 -8.74 7.21 -0.33
N ALA A 44 -9.64 6.64 -1.14
CA ALA A 44 -10.74 5.82 -0.66
C ALA A 44 -10.22 4.54 0.02
N ALA A 45 -9.25 3.85 -0.59
CA ALA A 45 -8.63 2.67 -0.01
C ALA A 45 -7.88 2.97 1.30
N MET A 46 -7.12 4.07 1.37
CA MET A 46 -6.45 4.51 2.61
C MET A 46 -7.46 4.75 3.75
N THR A 47 -8.65 5.26 3.42
CA THR A 47 -9.70 5.50 4.41
C THR A 47 -10.35 4.20 4.89
N SER A 48 -10.52 3.20 4.01
CA SER A 48 -11.06 1.89 4.38
C SER A 48 -10.06 1.02 5.13
N LEU A 49 -8.76 1.27 4.95
CA LEU A 49 -7.64 0.56 5.57
C LEU A 49 -7.21 1.19 6.91
N LYS A 50 -8.14 1.74 7.70
CA LYS A 50 -7.77 2.32 9.02
C LYS A 50 -7.45 1.27 10.08
N ASP A 51 -7.91 0.03 9.91
CA ASP A 51 -7.82 -1.04 10.92
C ASP A 51 -6.83 -2.15 10.55
N ILE A 52 -5.80 -1.84 9.76
CA ILE A 52 -4.76 -2.80 9.37
C ILE A 52 -3.81 -3.08 10.52
N THR A 53 -3.45 -4.35 10.70
CA THR A 53 -2.48 -4.76 11.71
C THR A 53 -1.03 -4.49 11.26
N THR A 54 -0.11 -4.34 12.21
CA THR A 54 1.32 -4.21 11.89
C THR A 54 1.88 -5.42 11.12
N GLU A 55 1.31 -6.61 11.30
CA GLU A 55 1.71 -7.83 10.59
C GLU A 55 1.30 -7.78 9.11
N GLU A 56 0.08 -7.33 8.83
CA GLU A 56 -0.41 -7.08 7.46
C GLU A 56 0.43 -6.03 6.73
N LEU A 57 0.75 -4.92 7.41
CA LEU A 57 1.61 -3.86 6.89
C LEU A 57 2.97 -4.41 6.48
N ARG A 58 3.60 -5.20 7.37
CA ARG A 58 4.90 -5.85 7.10
C ARG A 58 4.80 -6.86 5.95
N GLY A 59 3.70 -7.59 5.85
CA GLY A 59 3.46 -8.54 4.77
C GLY A 59 3.42 -7.88 3.39
N VAL A 60 2.63 -6.80 3.26
CA VAL A 60 2.53 -6.08 1.99
C VAL A 60 3.87 -5.47 1.59
N LEU A 61 4.61 -4.88 2.55
CA LEU A 61 5.96 -4.37 2.30
C LEU A 61 6.94 -5.47 1.89
N GLY A 62 6.88 -6.64 2.53
CA GLY A 62 7.73 -7.78 2.19
C GLY A 62 7.53 -8.26 0.76
N VAL A 63 6.27 -8.38 0.32
CA VAL A 63 5.95 -8.79 -1.05
C VAL A 63 6.39 -7.74 -2.07
N PHE A 64 6.20 -6.45 -1.79
CA PHE A 64 6.69 -5.38 -2.66
C PHE A 64 8.22 -5.43 -2.85
N LEU A 65 8.98 -5.65 -1.76
CA LEU A 65 10.43 -5.79 -1.84
C LEU A 65 10.87 -7.03 -2.63
N GLN A 66 10.12 -8.13 -2.54
CA GLN A 66 10.39 -9.34 -3.31
C GLN A 66 10.09 -9.16 -4.81
N GLU A 67 8.99 -8.47 -5.15
CA GLU A 67 8.62 -8.16 -6.53
C GLU A 67 9.64 -7.20 -7.18
N THR A 68 10.12 -6.20 -6.44
CA THR A 68 11.12 -5.24 -6.95
C THR A 68 12.53 -5.82 -7.10
N HIS A 69 12.90 -6.85 -6.33
CA HIS A 69 14.19 -7.54 -6.50
C HIS A 69 14.22 -8.61 -7.59
N SER A 70 13.09 -8.84 -8.29
CA SER A 70 12.99 -9.80 -9.39
C SER A 70 13.16 -9.16 -10.78
N ILE A 71 13.75 -7.96 -10.86
CA ILE A 71 13.98 -7.19 -12.09
C ILE A 71 15.47 -6.93 -12.29
#